data_AF-A0A350Y6W1-F1
#
_entry.id   AF-A0A350Y6W1-F1
#
_cell.length_a   1.000
_cell.length_b   1.000
_cell.length_c   1.000
_cell.angle_alpha   90.00
_cell.angle_beta   90.00
_cell.angle_gamma   90.00
#
_symmetry.space_group_name_H-M   'P 1'
#
loop_
_entity.id
_entity.type
_entity.pdbx_description
1 polymer ?
#
loop_
_entity_poly.entity_id
_entity_poly.type
_entity_poly.pdbx_seq_one_letter_code
_entity_poly.pdbx_strand_id
1 'polypeptide(L)'
;MKSQKIAPDILNKGVHFNVGKVELKLVPSGNTLELKPVFSSYKEADVADAIRKATPALSNSDFQKWLLKHAKAGLGMAEQAKNTERAEYFKEVIKIIEGM
;
A
#
# COMPACT_ATOMS: atom_id res chain seq x y z
N MET A 1 -19.69 -8.26 7.44
CA MET A 1 -18.32 -7.71 7.31
C MET A 1 -18.40 -6.19 7.47
N LYS A 2 -17.79 -5.60 8.51
CA LYS A 2 -17.68 -4.13 8.61
C LYS A 2 -16.80 -3.66 7.45
N SER A 3 -17.25 -2.65 6.69
CA SER A 3 -16.45 -2.07 5.62
C SER A 3 -15.10 -1.62 6.19
N GLN A 4 -14.02 -2.34 5.85
CA GLN A 4 -12.67 -1.90 6.19
C GLN A 4 -12.50 -0.47 5.68
N LYS A 5 -12.25 0.46 6.61
CA LYS A 5 -12.25 1.91 6.38
C LYS A 5 -11.02 2.26 5.54
N ILE A 6 -11.25 2.88 4.38
CA ILE A 6 -10.17 3.42 3.55
C ILE A 6 -9.50 4.56 4.32
N ALA A 7 -8.17 4.57 4.34
CA ALA A 7 -7.41 5.63 5.00
C ALA A 7 -7.66 6.98 4.30
N PRO A 8 -8.08 8.04 5.01
CA PRO A 8 -8.38 9.35 4.41
C PRO A 8 -7.17 9.99 3.70
N ASP A 9 -5.97 9.63 4.15
CA ASP A 9 -4.67 10.09 3.66
C ASP A 9 -4.04 9.15 2.61
N ILE A 10 -4.81 8.19 2.08
CA ILE A 10 -4.35 7.25 1.04
C ILE A 10 -3.84 7.98 -0.21
N LEU A 11 -4.42 9.15 -0.53
CA LEU A 11 -3.95 10.00 -1.62
C LEU A 11 -2.53 10.50 -1.41
N ASN A 12 -2.12 10.78 -0.18
CA ASN A 12 -0.79 11.30 0.12
C ASN A 12 0.21 10.16 0.32
N LYS A 13 -0.21 9.06 0.96
CA LYS A 13 0.71 8.00 1.42
C LYS A 13 0.77 6.77 0.52
N GLY A 14 -0.23 6.55 -0.34
CA GLY A 14 -0.40 5.28 -1.03
C GLY A 14 -1.08 4.23 -0.20
N VAL A 15 -1.12 3.01 -0.74
CA VAL A 15 -1.63 1.88 0.02
C VAL A 15 -0.63 1.60 1.13
N HIS A 16 -1.06 1.77 2.37
CA HIS A 16 -0.21 1.66 3.55
C HIS A 16 -0.94 0.94 4.68
N PHE A 17 -0.16 0.35 5.60
CA PHE A 17 -0.66 -0.40 6.74
C PHE A 17 0.37 -0.41 7.87
N ASN A 18 -0.11 -0.62 9.10
CA ASN A 18 0.74 -0.64 10.28
C ASN A 18 1.27 -2.05 10.57
N VAL A 19 2.55 -2.12 10.95
CA VAL A 19 3.20 -3.31 11.47
C VAL A 19 3.87 -2.94 12.79
N GLY A 20 3.19 -3.21 13.89
CA GLY A 20 3.60 -2.69 15.20
C GLY A 20 3.59 -1.16 15.22
N LYS A 21 4.77 -0.55 15.38
CA LYS A 21 4.94 0.91 15.45
C LYS A 21 5.32 1.57 14.12
N VAL A 22 5.58 0.76 13.09
CA VAL A 22 6.03 1.24 11.78
C VAL A 22 4.87 1.17 10.79
N GLU A 23 4.59 2.28 10.13
CA GLU A 23 3.68 2.34 9.00
C GLU A 23 4.47 2.08 7.71
N LEU A 24 4.09 1.03 6.97
CA LEU A 24 4.69 0.65 5.68
C LEU A 24 3.74 0.99 4.54
N LYS A 25 4.29 1.39 3.40
CA LYS A 25 3.57 1.61 2.14
C LYS A 25 4.08 0.70 1.04
N LEU A 26 3.19 0.41 0.10
CA LEU A 26 3.52 -0.26 -1.15
C LEU A 26 4.19 0.72 -2.11
N VAL A 27 5.27 0.29 -2.76
CA VAL A 27 5.94 1.03 -3.83
C VAL A 27 6.11 0.09 -5.02
N PRO A 28 5.46 0.37 -6.17
CA PRO A 28 5.71 -0.36 -7.41
C PRO A 28 7.20 -0.33 -7.78
N SER A 29 7.74 -1.50 -8.11
CA SER A 29 9.13 -1.67 -8.58
C SER A 29 9.13 -2.77 -9.65
N GLY A 30 9.08 -2.35 -10.91
CA GLY A 30 8.88 -3.25 -12.05
C GLY A 30 7.56 -4.03 -11.93
N ASN A 31 7.65 -5.36 -11.88
CA ASN A 31 6.50 -6.26 -11.72
C ASN A 31 6.28 -6.71 -10.26
N THR A 32 6.89 -6.02 -9.29
CA THR A 32 6.85 -6.40 -7.86
C THR A 32 6.48 -5.20 -6.98
N LEU A 33 6.08 -5.48 -5.74
CA LEU A 33 5.83 -4.46 -4.73
C LEU A 33 6.95 -4.47 -3.69
N GLU A 34 7.59 -3.32 -3.51
CA GLU A 34 8.49 -3.07 -2.40
C GLU A 34 7.72 -2.50 -1.20
N LEU A 35 8.16 -2.85 0.01
CA LEU A 35 7.68 -2.25 1.25
C LEU A 35 8.67 -1.16 1.68
N LYS A 36 8.18 0.07 1.85
CA LYS A 36 8.97 1.20 2.36
C LYS A 36 8.27 1.84 3.55
N PRO A 37 9.00 2.43 4.51
CA PRO A 37 8.38 3.18 5.57
C PRO A 37 7.65 4.41 5.01
N VAL A 38 6.51 4.76 5.61
CA VAL A 38 5.80 6.00 5.30
C VAL A 38 6.58 7.21 5.83
N PHE A 39 7.17 7.09 7.02
CA PHE A 39 7.92 8.15 7.67
C PHE A 39 9.42 7.82 7.75
N SER A 40 10.27 8.80 7.47
CA SER A 40 11.73 8.67 7.55
C SER A 40 12.29 8.70 8.97
N SER A 41 11.46 9.05 9.97
CA SER A 41 11.88 9.19 11.37
C SER A 41 11.96 7.86 12.13
N TYR A 42 11.52 6.75 11.51
CA TYR A 42 11.63 5.43 12.14
C TYR A 42 13.07 4.96 12.21
N LYS A 43 13.39 4.19 13.26
CA LYS A 43 14.70 3.54 13.37
C LYS A 43 14.82 2.45 12.31
N GLU A 44 15.99 2.38 11.67
CA GLU A 44 16.25 1.41 10.60
C GLU A 44 15.97 -0.04 11.02
N ALA A 45 16.36 -0.43 12.24
CA ALA A 45 16.10 -1.76 12.78
C ALA A 45 14.60 -2.07 12.92
N ASP A 46 13.79 -1.08 13.33
CA ASP A 46 12.33 -1.24 13.46
C ASP A 46 11.69 -1.38 12.08
N VAL A 47 12.17 -0.62 11.09
CA VAL A 47 11.70 -0.71 9.70
C VAL A 47 12.05 -2.07 9.10
N ALA A 48 13.28 -2.56 9.29
CA ALA A 48 13.73 -3.85 8.79
C ALA A 48 12.90 -5.00 9.39
N ASP A 49 12.62 -4.98 10.70
CA ASP A 49 11.77 -5.98 11.35
C ASP A 49 10.32 -5.91 10.87
N ALA A 50 9.78 -4.70 10.67
CA ALA A 50 8.45 -4.50 10.12
C ALA A 50 8.32 -5.06 8.69
N ILE A 51 9.29 -4.77 7.81
CA ILE A 51 9.32 -5.31 6.45
C ILE A 51 9.39 -6.84 6.50
N ARG A 52 10.30 -7.40 7.29
CA ARG A 52 10.44 -8.86 7.46
C ARG A 52 9.14 -9.54 7.88
N LYS A 53 8.37 -8.91 8.78
CA LYS A 53 7.06 -9.41 9.24
C LYS A 53 5.95 -9.29 8.19
N ALA A 54 5.98 -8.23 7.39
CA ALA A 54 4.94 -7.97 6.39
C ALA A 54 5.15 -8.71 5.08
N THR A 55 6.39 -8.98 4.67
CA THR A 55 6.69 -9.63 3.38
C THR A 55 5.91 -10.94 3.17
N PRO A 56 5.85 -11.89 4.13
CA PRO A 56 5.07 -13.11 3.94
C PRO A 56 3.56 -12.88 3.82
N ALA A 57 3.05 -11.79 4.40
CA ALA A 57 1.63 -11.46 4.33
C ALA A 57 1.21 -10.98 2.93
N LEU A 58 2.14 -10.51 2.08
CA LEU A 58 1.84 -10.11 0.70
C LEU A 58 1.34 -11.26 -0.18
N SER A 59 1.66 -12.51 0.17
CA SER A 59 1.16 -13.71 -0.51
C SER A 59 -0.17 -14.22 0.07
N ASN A 60 -0.70 -13.60 1.13
CA ASN A 60 -1.98 -13.98 1.71
C ASN A 60 -3.13 -13.42 0.87
N SER A 61 -4.03 -14.28 0.40
CA SER A 61 -5.11 -13.90 -0.52
C SER A 61 -6.09 -12.90 0.07
N ASP A 62 -6.42 -12.98 1.36
CA ASP A 62 -7.31 -12.01 2.00
C ASP A 62 -6.63 -10.66 2.21
N PHE A 63 -5.32 -10.66 2.46
CA PHE A 63 -4.54 -9.42 2.50
C PHE A 63 -4.40 -8.80 1.11
N GLN A 64 -4.19 -9.58 0.05
CA GLN A 64 -4.19 -9.08 -1.32
C GLN A 64 -5.53 -8.46 -1.71
N LYS A 65 -6.66 -9.09 -1.37
CA LYS A 65 -7.99 -8.51 -1.56
C LYS A 65 -8.14 -7.19 -0.79
N TRP A 66 -7.61 -7.11 0.42
CA TRP A 66 -7.57 -5.88 1.21
C TRP A 66 -6.78 -4.79 0.48
N LEU A 67 -5.55 -5.08 0.04
CA LEU A 67 -4.69 -4.15 -0.67
C LEU A 67 -5.35 -3.67 -1.97
N LEU A 68 -5.92 -4.57 -2.75
CA LEU A 68 -6.60 -4.28 -4.01
C LEU A 68 -7.81 -3.35 -3.79
N LYS A 69 -8.63 -3.62 -2.76
CA LYS A 69 -9.74 -2.75 -2.39
C LYS A 69 -9.27 -1.33 -2.08
N HIS A 70 -8.17 -1.20 -1.34
CA HIS A 70 -7.62 0.11 -0.97
C HIS A 70 -7.01 0.82 -2.18
N ALA A 71 -6.31 0.09 -3.05
CA ALA A 71 -5.75 0.65 -4.27
C ALA A 71 -6.85 1.17 -5.23
N LYS A 72 -7.94 0.40 -5.42
CA LYS A 72 -9.10 0.80 -6.25
C LYS A 72 -9.81 2.04 -5.67
N ALA A 73 -9.97 2.11 -4.35
CA ALA A 73 -10.53 3.30 -3.71
C ALA A 73 -9.60 4.52 -3.88
N GLY A 74 -8.29 4.34 -3.71
CA GLY A 74 -7.29 5.38 -3.92
C GLY A 74 -7.27 5.89 -5.37
N LEU A 75 -7.41 4.99 -6.35
CA LEU A 75 -7.54 5.35 -7.77
C LEU A 75 -8.74 6.27 -8.01
N GLY A 76 -9.93 5.89 -7.53
CA GLY A 76 -11.13 6.72 -7.71
C GLY A 76 -10.99 8.09 -7.04
N MET A 77 -10.35 8.15 -5.87
CA MET A 77 -10.04 9.42 -5.22
C MET A 77 -9.05 10.27 -6.04
N ALA A 78 -8.03 9.65 -6.63
CA ALA A 78 -7.01 10.35 -7.42
C ALA A 78 -7.60 10.91 -8.71
N GLU A 79 -8.46 10.14 -9.38
CA GLU A 79 -9.20 10.56 -10.57
C GLU A 79 -10.14 11.72 -10.26
N GLN A 80 -10.91 11.63 -9.16
CA GLN A 80 -11.77 12.73 -8.70
C GLN A 80 -10.97 14.00 -8.39
N ALA A 81 -9.79 13.86 -7.80
CA ALA A 81 -8.88 14.97 -7.51
C ALA A 81 -8.08 15.45 -8.74
N LYS A 82 -8.22 14.80 -9.90
CA LYS A 82 -7.42 15.05 -11.11
C LYS A 82 -5.91 14.95 -10.87
N ASN A 83 -5.49 14.07 -9.97
CA ASN A 83 -4.09 13.81 -9.66
C ASN A 83 -3.58 12.64 -10.49
N THR A 84 -3.03 12.93 -11.68
CA THR A 84 -2.60 11.93 -12.66
C THR A 84 -1.48 11.04 -12.13
N GLU A 85 -0.47 11.62 -11.47
CA GLU A 85 0.66 10.87 -10.89
C GLU A 85 0.18 9.82 -9.88
N ARG A 86 -0.77 10.20 -9.01
CA ARG A 86 -1.34 9.27 -8.03
C ARG A 86 -2.26 8.23 -8.67
N ALA A 87 -3.01 8.61 -9.69
CA ALA A 87 -3.80 7.65 -10.45
C ALA A 87 -2.92 6.59 -11.13
N GLU A 88 -1.79 6.99 -11.71
CA GLU A 88 -0.79 6.07 -12.29
C GLU A 88 -0.21 5.14 -11.22
N TYR A 89 0.22 5.68 -10.07
CA TYR A 89 0.66 4.87 -8.93
C TYR A 89 -0.37 3.79 -8.55
N PHE A 90 -1.64 4.14 -8.40
CA PHE A 90 -2.66 3.16 -8.00
C PHE A 90 -2.92 2.13 -9.11
N LYS A 91 -2.89 2.53 -10.39
CA LYS A 91 -3.02 1.60 -11.52
C LYS A 91 -1.88 0.58 -11.54
N GLU A 92 -0.65 1.02 -11.29
CA GLU A 92 0.50 0.12 -11.20
C GLU A 92 0.39 -0.84 -10.02
N VAL A 93 0.04 -0.35 -8.83
CA VAL A 93 -0.19 -1.21 -7.66
C VAL A 93 -1.27 -2.25 -7.94
N ILE A 94 -2.41 -1.85 -8.53
CA ILE A 94 -3.50 -2.76 -8.90
C ILE A 94 -3.01 -3.84 -9.86
N LYS A 95 -2.33 -3.44 -10.95
CA LYS A 95 -1.80 -4.35 -11.96
C LYS A 95 -0.87 -5.39 -11.36
N ILE A 96 0.02 -4.97 -10.45
CA ILE A 96 0.98 -5.88 -9.83
C ILE A 96 0.25 -6.85 -8.90
N ILE A 97 -0.70 -6.39 -8.07
CA ILE A 97 -1.47 -7.29 -7.18
C ILE A 97 -2.30 -8.29 -7.97
N GLU A 98 -2.92 -7.87 -9.08
CA GLU A 98 -3.74 -8.75 -9.92
C GLU A 98 -2.90 -9.76 -10.73
N GLY A 99 -1.58 -9.53 -10.86
CA GLY A 99 -0.65 -10.44 -11.52
C GLY A 99 0.19 -11.32 -10.58
N MET A 100 -0.03 -11.22 -9.26
CA MET A 100 0.65 -12.02 -8.22
C MET A 100 0.07 -13.41 -8.02
#